data_AF-A0A1V5F4I6-F1
#
_entry.id   AF-A0A1V5F4I6-F1
#
_cell.length_a   1.000
_cell.length_b   1.000
_cell.length_c   1.000
_cell.angle_alpha   90.00
_cell.angle_beta   90.00
_cell.angle_gamma   90.00
#
_symmetry.space_group_name_H-M   'P 1'
#
loop_
_entity.id
_entity.type
_entity.pdbx_description
1 polymer ?
#
loop_
_entity_poly.entity_id
_entity_poly.type
_entity_poly.pdbx_seq_one_letter_code
_entity_poly.pdbx_strand_id
1 'polypeptide(L)'
;MQTINQLFQLLLKDIQEKMNDEFDRNFERNTFFAEAWNPNKHNSIGLLMIWTGALRKSLRSEKIDIYSIWLQSLLPYAELHNCGETFNRTKRN
;
A
#
# COMPACT_ATOMS: atom_id res chain seq x y z
N MET A 1 36.34 -7.84 -2.33
CA MET A 1 35.75 -6.49 -2.18
C MET A 1 34.37 -6.51 -2.81
N GLN A 2 33.33 -6.07 -2.10
CA GLN A 2 32.03 -5.88 -2.73
C GLN A 2 32.12 -4.69 -3.70
N THR A 3 31.59 -4.83 -4.91
CA THR A 3 31.52 -3.72 -5.86
C THR A 3 30.42 -2.74 -5.45
N ILE A 4 30.53 -1.48 -5.87
CA ILE A 4 29.52 -0.45 -5.58
C ILE A 4 28.11 -0.93 -5.96
N ASN A 5 27.99 -1.64 -7.10
CA ASN A 5 26.71 -2.21 -7.53
C ASN A 5 26.17 -3.27 -6.56
N GLN A 6 27.03 -4.12 -5.99
CA GLN A 6 26.61 -5.10 -4.98
C GLN A 6 26.09 -4.42 -3.71
N LEU A 7 26.73 -3.33 -3.29
CA LEU A 7 26.27 -2.53 -2.15
C LEU A 7 24.87 -1.94 -2.41
N PHE A 8 24.65 -1.35 -3.59
CA PHE A 8 23.33 -0.82 -3.96
C PHE A 8 22.25 -1.90 -3.97
N GLN A 9 22.56 -3.10 -4.46
CA GLN A 9 21.59 -4.21 -4.47
C GLN A 9 21.21 -4.66 -3.05
N LEU A 10 22.16 -4.72 -2.13
CA LEU A 10 21.90 -5.05 -0.72
C LEU A 10 21.06 -3.96 -0.04
N LEU A 11 21.40 -2.69 -0.28
CA LEU A 11 20.68 -1.55 0.28
C LEU A 11 19.25 -1.47 -0.25
N LEU A 12 19.04 -1.68 -1.55
CA LEU A 12 17.69 -1.74 -2.13
C LEU A 12 16.87 -2.88 -1.55
N LYS A 13 17.47 -4.05 -1.34
CA LYS A 13 16.75 -5.17 -0.74
C LYS A 13 16.28 -4.83 0.68
N ASP A 14 17.15 -4.22 1.50
CA ASP A 14 16.80 -3.78 2.85
C ASP A 14 15.70 -2.70 2.83
N ILE A 15 15.78 -1.73 1.91
CA ILE A 15 14.71 -0.73 1.71
C ILE A 15 13.41 -1.41 1.29
N GLN A 16 13.45 -2.39 0.39
CA GLN A 16 12.26 -3.10 -0.08
C GLN A 16 11.54 -3.79 1.07
N GLU A 17 12.27 -4.52 1.90
CA GLU A 17 11.73 -5.23 3.06
C GLU A 17 11.09 -4.24 4.05
N LYS A 18 11.83 -3.19 4.45
CA LYS A 18 11.30 -2.15 5.35
C LYS A 18 10.10 -1.40 4.79
N MET A 19 10.12 -1.10 3.49
CA MET A 19 9.02 -0.43 2.81
C MET A 19 7.75 -1.30 2.83
N ASN A 20 7.87 -2.60 2.55
CA ASN A 20 6.74 -3.53 2.61
C ASN A 20 6.16 -3.57 4.03
N ASP A 21 7.01 -3.68 5.05
CA ASP A 21 6.59 -3.76 6.44
C ASP A 21 5.87 -2.48 6.90
N GLU A 22 6.41 -1.30 6.57
CA GLU A 22 5.76 -0.04 6.93
C GLU A 22 4.45 0.16 6.15
N PHE A 23 4.39 -0.21 4.87
CA PHE A 23 3.14 -0.17 4.12
C PHE A 23 2.09 -1.09 4.72
N ASP A 24 2.46 -2.27 5.21
CA ASP A 24 1.53 -3.19 5.88
C ASP A 24 0.96 -2.57 7.17
N ARG A 25 1.84 -1.99 7.99
CA ARG A 25 1.46 -1.29 9.24
C ARG A 25 0.58 -0.06 9.01
N ASN A 26 0.73 0.61 7.87
CA ASN A 26 -0.10 1.75 7.51
C ASN A 26 -1.60 1.38 7.36
N PHE A 27 -1.91 0.13 6.97
CA PHE A 27 -3.29 -0.37 6.98
C PHE A 27 -3.82 -0.61 8.39
N GLU A 28 -2.96 -1.00 9.35
CA GLU A 28 -3.33 -1.14 10.77
C GLU A 28 -3.61 0.24 11.39
N ARG A 29 -2.80 1.24 11.03
CA ARG A 29 -2.91 2.63 11.49
C ARG A 29 -4.02 3.43 10.78
N ASN A 30 -4.51 2.96 9.64
CA ASN A 30 -5.36 3.69 8.69
C ASN A 30 -4.74 5.02 8.22
N THR A 31 -3.42 5.06 8.03
CA THR A 31 -2.74 6.24 7.48
C THR A 31 -1.43 5.83 6.84
N PHE A 32 -1.08 6.45 5.71
CA PHE A 32 0.19 6.20 5.03
C PHE A 32 1.30 7.18 5.46
N PHE A 33 0.99 8.46 5.65
CA PHE A 33 2.02 9.50 5.87
C PHE A 33 1.58 10.65 6.80
N ALA A 34 0.35 10.62 7.33
CA ALA A 34 -0.27 11.75 8.03
C ALA A 34 -1.31 11.31 9.08
N GLU A 35 -2.35 12.11 9.30
CA GLU A 35 -3.46 11.77 10.19
C GLU A 35 -4.25 10.52 9.74
N ALA A 36 -4.79 9.79 10.71
CA ALA A 36 -5.63 8.62 10.47
C ALA A 36 -6.85 9.00 9.61
N TRP A 37 -7.25 8.10 8.71
CA TRP A 37 -8.44 8.31 7.90
C TRP A 37 -9.68 8.48 8.77
N ASN A 38 -10.61 9.28 8.25
CA ASN A 38 -11.90 9.45 8.88
C ASN A 38 -12.59 8.08 9.08
N PRO A 39 -13.22 7.86 10.24
CA PRO A 39 -13.96 6.63 10.50
C PRO A 39 -15.07 6.46 9.47
N ASN A 40 -15.45 5.21 9.22
CA ASN A 40 -16.38 4.88 8.16
C ASN A 40 -17.72 5.62 8.36
N LYS A 41 -18.28 6.14 7.27
CA LYS A 41 -19.55 6.91 7.27
C LYS A 41 -20.73 6.13 7.87
N HIS A 42 -20.64 4.80 7.86
CA HIS A 42 -21.56 3.91 8.53
C HIS A 42 -20.80 3.15 9.62
N ASN A 43 -21.43 2.96 10.79
CA ASN A 43 -20.96 2.09 11.88
C ASN A 43 -20.89 0.63 11.40
N SER A 44 -19.88 0.35 10.59
CA SER A 44 -19.52 -0.98 10.12
C SER A 44 -18.58 -1.57 11.15
N ILE A 45 -18.84 -2.82 11.52
CA ILE A 45 -18.02 -3.55 12.48
C ILE A 45 -16.71 -3.91 11.76
N GLY A 46 -15.63 -3.16 12.07
CA GLY A 46 -14.28 -3.43 11.56
C GLY A 46 -13.63 -2.24 10.84
N LEU A 47 -12.30 -2.26 10.79
CA LEU A 47 -11.49 -1.30 10.02
C LEU A 47 -11.66 -1.60 8.53
N LEU A 48 -12.23 -0.65 7.77
CA LEU A 48 -12.65 -0.78 6.36
C LEU A 48 -11.61 -1.52 5.48
N MET A 49 -10.33 -1.20 5.67
CA MET A 49 -9.24 -1.75 4.87
C MET A 49 -8.64 -3.05 5.39
N ILE A 50 -8.84 -3.38 6.68
CA ILE A 50 -8.34 -4.63 7.28
C ILE A 50 -9.35 -5.77 7.10
N TRP A 51 -10.64 -5.44 7.04
CA TRP A 51 -11.71 -6.44 7.16
C TRP A 51 -11.64 -7.55 6.11
N THR A 52 -11.52 -7.20 4.83
CA THR A 52 -11.14 -8.17 3.78
C THR A 52 -9.63 -8.28 3.63
N GLY A 53 -8.91 -7.18 3.91
CA GLY A 53 -7.47 -7.06 3.72
C GLY A 53 -7.05 -7.24 2.26
N ALA A 54 -7.99 -7.18 1.30
CA ALA A 54 -7.72 -7.50 -0.10
C ALA A 54 -6.69 -6.53 -0.70
N LEU A 55 -6.84 -5.23 -0.43
CA LEU A 55 -5.92 -4.20 -0.90
C LEU A 55 -4.53 -4.34 -0.26
N ARG A 56 -4.47 -4.62 1.05
CA ARG A 56 -3.22 -4.89 1.76
C ARG A 56 -2.47 -6.08 1.15
N LYS A 57 -3.20 -7.18 0.91
CA LYS A 57 -2.67 -8.42 0.33
C LYS A 57 -2.30 -8.32 -1.14
N SER A 58 -2.86 -7.35 -1.87
CA SER A 58 -2.57 -7.15 -3.29
C SER A 58 -1.36 -6.28 -3.56
N LEU A 59 -0.77 -5.67 -2.53
CA LEU A 59 0.46 -4.91 -2.66
C LEU A 59 1.62 -5.83 -3.00
N ARG A 60 2.40 -5.42 -3.99
CA ARG A 60 3.59 -6.12 -4.44
C ARG A 60 4.69 -5.12 -4.68
N SER A 61 5.84 -5.35 -4.07
CA SER A 61 7.06 -4.64 -4.44
C SER A 61 7.79 -5.41 -5.52
N GLU A 62 8.22 -4.70 -6.54
CA GLU A 62 8.97 -5.24 -7.66
C GLU A 62 10.21 -4.39 -7.90
N LYS A 63 11.37 -5.06 -7.97
CA LYS A 63 12.61 -4.40 -8.34
C LYS A 63 12.64 -4.26 -9.85
N ILE A 64 12.82 -3.04 -10.33
CA ILE A 64 12.85 -2.75 -11.77
C ILE A 64 14.28 -2.70 -12.28
N ASP A 65 15.20 -2.15 -11.49
CA ASP A 65 16.60 -2.06 -11.86
C ASP A 65 17.50 -2.04 -10.62
N ILE A 66 18.81 -1.91 -10.81
CA ILE A 66 19.83 -1.81 -9.77
C ILE A 66 19.69 -0.57 -8.87
N TYR A 67 18.82 0.39 -9.20
CA TYR A 67 18.58 1.62 -8.42
C TYR A 67 17.12 1.86 -8.03
N SER A 68 16.18 1.01 -8.47
CA SER A 68 14.75 1.34 -8.42
C SER A 68 13.88 0.16 -7.98
N ILE A 69 12.94 0.44 -7.10
CA ILE A 69 11.87 -0.47 -6.66
C ILE A 69 10.54 0.24 -6.84
N TRP A 70 9.54 -0.48 -7.34
CA TRP A 70 8.16 -0.04 -7.38
C TRP A 70 7.35 -0.77 -6.33
N LEU A 71 6.36 -0.08 -5.79
CA LEU A 71 5.29 -0.67 -5.00
C LEU A 71 3.99 -0.45 -5.75
N GLN A 72 3.30 -1.54 -6.06
CA GLN A 72 2.08 -1.53 -6.87
C GLN A 72 1.02 -2.42 -6.26
N SER A 73 -0.24 -2.21 -6.65
CA SER A 73 -1.37 -3.06 -6.27
C SER A 73 -1.93 -3.77 -7.50
N LEU A 74 -2.29 -5.05 -7.35
CA LEU A 74 -2.94 -5.83 -8.40
C LEU A 74 -4.45 -5.56 -8.54
N LEU A 75 -5.03 -4.72 -7.68
CA LEU A 75 -6.46 -4.45 -7.69
C LEU A 75 -6.78 -3.18 -8.49
N PRO A 76 -7.71 -3.25 -9.47
CA PRO A 76 -8.07 -2.10 -10.30
C PRO A 76 -8.56 -0.90 -9.48
N TYR A 77 -9.19 -1.15 -8.33
CA TYR A 77 -9.72 -0.09 -7.47
C TYR A 77 -8.68 0.56 -6.55
N ALA A 78 -7.43 0.10 -6.55
CA ALA A 78 -6.36 0.70 -5.73
C ALA A 78 -6.07 2.15 -6.16
N GLU A 79 -6.16 2.44 -7.46
CA GLU A 79 -6.00 3.78 -8.01
C GLU A 79 -7.05 4.75 -7.45
N LEU A 80 -8.28 4.27 -7.26
CA LEU A 80 -9.37 5.05 -6.69
C LEU A 80 -9.09 5.51 -5.26
N HIS A 81 -8.40 4.67 -4.48
CA HIS A 81 -7.95 5.03 -3.14
C HIS A 81 -6.80 6.06 -3.16
N ASN A 82 -5.92 6.00 -4.15
CA ASN A 82 -4.79 6.94 -4.29
C ASN A 82 -5.25 8.33 -4.77
N CYS A 83 -6.20 8.37 -5.72
CA CYS A 83 -6.67 9.61 -6.33
C CYS A 83 -7.75 10.32 -5.52
N GLY A 84 -8.25 9.70 -4.43
CA GLY A 84 -9.31 10.26 -3.60
C GLY A 84 -10.63 10.44 -4.34
N GLU A 85 -10.89 9.60 -5.35
CA GLU A 85 -12.06 9.75 -6.20
C GLU A 85 -13.38 9.49 -5.43
N THR A 86 -14.42 10.23 -5.82
CA THR A 86 -15.75 10.11 -5.24
C THR A 86 -16.67 9.26 -6.12
N PHE A 87 -17.30 8.25 -5.54
CA PHE A 87 -18.27 7.41 -6.24
C PHE A 87 -19.70 7.81 -5.92
N ASN A 88 -20.50 8.03 -6.96
CA ASN A 88 -21.95 8.09 -6.84
C ASN A 88 -22.50 6.66 -6.86
N ARG A 89 -22.83 6.12 -5.67
CA ARG A 89 -23.50 4.83 -5.56
C ARG A 89 -24.92 4.96 -6.13
N THR A 90 -25.18 4.37 -7.28
CA THR A 90 -26.55 4.20 -7.77
C THR A 90 -27.27 3.21 -6.85
N LYS A 91 -28.42 3.61 -6.30
CA LYS A 91 -29.27 2.69 -5.55
C LYS A 91 -29.74 1.60 -6.51
N ARG A 92 -29.55 0.34 -6.10
CA ARG A 92 -30.16 -0.79 -6.78
C ARG A 92 -31.63 -0.79 -6.40
N ASN A 93 -32.51 -0.62 -7.38
CA ASN A 93 -33.96 -0.73 -7.23
C ASN A 93 -34.35 -2.17 -6.87
#